data_AF-A0A2E2EJN8-F1
#
_entry.id   AF-A0A2E2EJN8-F1
#
_cell.length_a   1.000
_cell.length_b   1.000
_cell.length_c   1.000
_cell.angle_alpha   90.00
_cell.angle_beta   90.00
_cell.angle_gamma   90.00
#
_symmetry.space_group_name_H-M   'P 1'
#
loop_
_entity.id
_entity.type
_entity.pdbx_description
1 polymer ?
#
loop_
_entity_poly.entity_id
_entity_poly.type
_entity_poly.pdbx_seq_one_letter_code
_entity_poly.pdbx_strand_id
1 'polypeptide(L)'
;MKSYKIKKHMLIIALTSLLVAGCTEKSSSGGSSNNDDTSSSDTGNNGGGSTPPTANNCSGTSADGQGDGYSILDYNLEMAGGQTWVPGGPTAPTLYDASLFWKSDSKFKIRFKIKPQPIPRAGEVYCHGRETGQTADRYRYTKLKFRISLRDIKCDDNPKGPDPNKCQSGFKLGEIYYSQTIGPLSENTCSAVIDLSNKRNSTTYGTVIQVDEVKSDSACQAGYKDDYYCPAERHVRKASCWNMTLQVSTDYTQDFK
;
A
#
# COMPACT_ATOMS: atom_id res chain seq x y z
N MET A 1 8.67 5.23 60.52
CA MET A 1 9.35 6.55 60.56
C MET A 1 10.85 6.34 60.72
N LYS A 2 11.67 7.20 60.08
CA LYS A 2 13.14 7.15 59.82
C LYS A 2 13.45 6.59 58.43
N SER A 3 13.52 7.41 57.38
CA SER A 3 14.51 8.45 57.01
C SER A 3 15.74 7.85 56.30
N TYR A 4 15.80 8.01 54.97
CA TYR A 4 17.05 7.95 54.22
C TYR A 4 17.16 9.14 53.26
N LYS A 5 18.33 9.78 53.36
CA LYS A 5 18.72 11.08 52.82
C LYS A 5 18.97 11.01 51.31
N ILE A 6 18.39 11.96 50.58
CA ILE A 6 18.81 12.36 49.24
C ILE A 6 20.10 13.19 49.37
N LYS A 7 21.17 12.82 48.66
CA LYS A 7 22.31 13.72 48.41
C LYS A 7 22.65 13.76 46.92
N LYS A 8 22.75 15.02 46.47
CA LYS A 8 23.07 15.55 45.15
C LYS A 8 24.50 15.20 44.70
N HIS A 9 24.72 15.31 43.39
CA HIS A 9 25.91 15.68 42.59
C HIS A 9 25.92 14.80 41.32
N MET A 10 26.24 15.26 40.12
CA MET A 10 26.95 16.44 39.67
C MET A 10 26.61 16.70 38.19
N LEU A 11 26.61 17.97 37.85
CA LEU A 11 26.55 18.56 36.52
C LEU A 11 27.87 18.31 35.76
N ILE A 12 27.83 17.85 34.51
CA ILE A 12 28.95 18.01 33.56
C ILE A 12 28.41 18.54 32.24
N ILE A 13 28.81 19.79 31.97
CA ILE A 13 28.74 20.51 30.71
C ILE A 13 29.91 20.02 29.85
N ALA A 14 29.65 19.68 28.57
CA ALA A 14 30.70 19.64 27.57
C ALA A 14 30.19 20.35 26.29
N LEU A 15 30.64 21.58 26.19
CA LEU A 15 30.56 22.50 25.07
C LEU A 15 31.78 22.23 24.19
N THR A 16 31.62 21.99 22.88
CA THR A 16 32.74 22.15 21.94
C THR A 16 32.26 22.68 20.60
N SER A 17 32.83 23.82 20.27
CA SER A 17 32.56 24.70 19.15
C SER A 17 33.39 24.32 17.91
N LEU A 18 32.83 24.64 16.75
CA LEU A 18 33.46 25.19 15.52
C LEU A 18 34.89 24.77 15.14
N LEU A 19 35.03 24.23 13.92
CA LEU A 19 36.13 24.60 13.01
C LEU A 19 35.63 24.65 11.55
N VAL A 20 35.88 25.80 10.93
CA VAL A 20 35.73 26.11 9.49
C VAL A 20 37.08 25.85 8.83
N ALA A 21 37.12 25.22 7.66
CA ALA A 21 38.21 25.34 6.70
C ALA A 21 37.69 25.04 5.28
N GLY A 22 37.81 26.01 4.39
CA GLY A 22 37.59 25.87 2.96
C GLY A 22 38.89 25.62 2.19
N CYS A 23 38.76 25.10 0.97
CA CYS A 23 39.75 25.09 -0.12
C CYS A 23 38.94 25.10 -1.44
N THR A 24 38.89 26.22 -2.18
CA THR A 24 39.70 26.58 -3.37
C THR A 24 39.50 25.71 -4.61
N GLU A 25 39.01 26.37 -5.66
CA GLU A 25 38.99 25.96 -7.07
C GLU A 25 40.39 25.67 -7.62
N LYS A 26 40.48 24.68 -8.51
CA LYS A 26 41.49 24.68 -9.58
C LYS A 26 40.99 23.95 -10.83
N SER A 27 40.97 24.70 -11.91
CA SER A 27 40.68 24.34 -13.29
C SER A 27 41.85 23.63 -14.00
N SER A 28 41.53 22.69 -14.88
CA SER A 28 42.30 22.26 -16.07
C SER A 28 41.39 21.34 -16.91
N SER A 29 40.78 21.77 -18.02
CA SER A 29 41.29 21.94 -19.40
C SER A 29 41.46 20.64 -20.22
N GLY A 30 40.72 20.55 -21.33
CA GLY A 30 40.97 19.69 -22.51
C GLY A 30 40.05 18.45 -22.60
N GLY A 31 39.39 18.11 -23.70
CA GLY A 31 39.33 18.64 -25.06
C GLY A 31 38.61 17.62 -25.99
N SER A 32 37.84 18.16 -26.95
CA SER A 32 37.44 17.64 -28.27
C SER A 32 36.67 16.31 -28.47
N SER A 33 35.41 16.48 -28.90
CA SER A 33 34.72 15.94 -30.11
C SER A 33 35.02 14.53 -30.66
N ASN A 34 33.97 13.74 -30.87
CA ASN A 34 33.47 13.37 -32.22
C ASN A 34 32.14 12.59 -32.19
N ASN A 35 31.38 12.79 -33.26
CA ASN A 35 30.14 12.10 -33.64
C ASN A 35 30.33 10.59 -33.80
N ASP A 36 29.26 9.81 -33.66
CA ASP A 36 28.74 9.02 -34.78
C ASP A 36 27.37 8.40 -34.50
N ASP A 37 26.48 8.60 -35.47
CA ASP A 37 25.29 7.81 -35.74
C ASP A 37 25.68 6.36 -36.06
N THR A 38 24.98 5.37 -35.50
CA THR A 38 24.74 4.13 -36.24
C THR A 38 23.50 3.41 -35.74
N SER A 39 22.49 3.39 -36.61
CA SER A 39 21.42 2.40 -36.66
C SER A 39 22.00 0.98 -36.78
N SER A 40 21.61 0.08 -35.88
CA SER A 40 21.68 -1.36 -36.16
C SER A 40 20.48 -2.05 -35.54
N SER A 41 19.52 -2.37 -36.40
CA SER A 41 18.59 -3.47 -36.23
C SER A 41 19.36 -4.76 -36.02
N ASP A 42 19.09 -5.49 -34.93
CA ASP A 42 19.13 -6.94 -34.98
C ASP A 42 18.20 -7.59 -33.96
N THR A 43 17.91 -8.83 -34.29
CA THR A 43 16.74 -9.64 -33.99
C THR A 43 16.92 -10.56 -32.79
N GLY A 44 15.82 -10.79 -32.07
CA GLY A 44 15.58 -11.98 -31.26
C GLY A 44 16.23 -12.00 -29.86
N ASN A 45 15.41 -12.05 -28.80
CA ASN A 45 15.25 -13.27 -28.01
C ASN A 45 14.13 -13.12 -26.96
N ASN A 46 13.42 -14.21 -26.73
CA ASN A 46 12.39 -14.39 -25.72
C ASN A 46 12.87 -14.02 -24.30
N GLY A 47 12.15 -13.12 -23.66
CA GLY A 47 12.21 -12.89 -22.23
C GLY A 47 10.88 -12.29 -21.78
N GLY A 48 10.14 -12.99 -20.93
CA GLY A 48 8.86 -12.55 -20.37
C GLY A 48 9.01 -11.27 -19.54
N GLY A 49 9.10 -10.14 -20.22
CA GLY A 49 9.00 -8.81 -19.64
C GLY A 49 7.52 -8.49 -19.47
N SER A 50 7.05 -8.63 -18.23
CA SER A 50 5.77 -8.02 -17.84
C SER A 50 5.93 -6.51 -18.04
N THR A 51 5.39 -6.00 -19.15
CA THR A 51 5.30 -4.56 -19.38
C THR A 51 4.58 -3.96 -18.17
N PRO A 52 5.16 -2.97 -17.46
CA PRO A 52 4.43 -2.34 -16.37
C PRO A 52 3.16 -1.75 -16.98
N PRO A 53 1.97 -2.07 -16.44
CA PRO A 53 0.75 -1.57 -17.02
C PRO A 53 0.79 -0.05 -17.00
N THR A 54 0.56 0.55 -18.16
CA THR A 54 0.40 2.00 -18.34
C THR A 54 -0.52 2.53 -17.25
N ALA A 55 -0.12 3.61 -16.58
CA ALA A 55 -0.92 4.22 -15.53
C ALA A 55 -2.29 4.62 -16.10
N ASN A 56 -3.32 3.83 -15.80
CA ASN A 56 -4.66 4.09 -16.29
C ASN A 56 -5.25 5.24 -15.48
N ASN A 57 -5.64 6.31 -16.15
CA ASN A 57 -6.36 7.42 -15.53
C ASN A 57 -7.70 6.90 -14.98
N CYS A 58 -7.81 6.78 -13.66
CA CYS A 58 -9.08 6.46 -12.99
C CYS A 58 -9.35 7.46 -11.86
N SER A 59 -10.62 7.72 -11.57
CA SER A 59 -11.00 8.60 -10.45
C SER A 59 -10.74 7.94 -9.10
N GLY A 60 -10.75 6.60 -9.05
CA GLY A 60 -10.71 5.82 -7.82
C GLY A 60 -12.01 5.99 -7.05
N THR A 61 -13.14 6.03 -7.74
CA THR A 61 -14.49 6.14 -7.16
C THR A 61 -15.45 5.22 -7.91
N SER A 62 -16.66 5.04 -7.40
CA SER A 62 -17.72 4.27 -8.08
C SER A 62 -18.07 4.76 -9.50
N ALA A 63 -17.71 6.01 -9.85
CA ALA A 63 -17.92 6.57 -11.19
C ALA A 63 -17.03 5.96 -12.30
N ASP A 64 -16.02 5.15 -11.94
CA ASP A 64 -15.20 4.44 -12.93
C ASP A 64 -15.83 3.13 -13.42
N GLY A 65 -17.09 2.84 -13.02
CA GLY A 65 -17.86 1.70 -13.50
C GLY A 65 -18.59 1.97 -14.82
N GLN A 66 -18.74 0.94 -15.64
CA GLN A 66 -19.55 0.93 -16.86
C GLN A 66 -20.33 -0.38 -17.02
N GLY A 67 -21.43 -0.31 -17.76
CA GLY A 67 -22.32 -1.44 -18.02
C GLY A 67 -23.47 -1.55 -17.02
N ASP A 68 -24.10 -2.72 -17.01
CA ASP A 68 -25.25 -3.02 -16.15
C ASP A 68 -24.81 -3.42 -14.73
N GLY A 69 -25.75 -3.32 -13.78
CA GLY A 69 -25.55 -3.67 -12.37
C GLY A 69 -25.39 -2.46 -11.45
N TYR A 70 -25.14 -2.73 -10.17
CA TYR A 70 -24.84 -1.70 -9.18
C TYR A 70 -23.49 -1.02 -9.49
N SER A 71 -23.27 0.20 -9.02
CA SER A 71 -21.96 0.83 -9.17
C SER A 71 -20.85 -0.04 -8.57
N ILE A 72 -19.65 0.01 -9.15
CA ILE A 72 -18.48 -0.67 -8.55
C ILE A 72 -18.30 -0.19 -7.11
N LEU A 73 -17.89 -1.11 -6.24
CA LEU A 73 -17.67 -0.81 -4.83
C LEU A 73 -16.33 -0.09 -4.68
N ASP A 74 -16.26 0.93 -3.83
CA ASP A 74 -15.02 1.61 -3.49
C ASP A 74 -14.83 1.77 -1.99
N TYR A 75 -13.64 1.46 -1.50
CA TYR A 75 -13.27 1.49 -0.09
C TYR A 75 -12.03 2.36 0.09
N ASN A 76 -12.08 3.30 1.03
CA ASN A 76 -10.91 4.10 1.42
C ASN A 76 -10.11 3.35 2.49
N LEU A 77 -8.88 2.98 2.17
CA LEU A 77 -7.97 2.28 3.06
C LEU A 77 -6.98 3.30 3.61
N GLU A 78 -7.27 3.85 4.79
CA GLU A 78 -6.37 4.76 5.50
C GLU A 78 -5.87 4.14 6.80
N MET A 79 -4.62 3.69 6.78
CA MET A 79 -4.04 2.84 7.82
C MET A 79 -2.61 3.28 8.14
N ALA A 80 -2.16 2.96 9.35
CA ALA A 80 -0.77 3.17 9.73
C ALA A 80 0.17 2.15 9.06
N GLY A 81 1.45 2.52 8.97
CA GLY A 81 2.49 1.59 8.52
C GLY A 81 2.57 0.33 9.37
N GLY A 82 2.83 -0.81 8.73
CA GLY A 82 2.86 -2.12 9.39
C GLY A 82 1.48 -2.68 9.78
N GLN A 83 0.39 -1.96 9.53
CA GLN A 83 -0.96 -2.48 9.71
C GLN A 83 -1.44 -3.20 8.45
N THR A 84 -2.20 -4.27 8.66
CA THR A 84 -2.90 -5.00 7.60
C THR A 84 -4.32 -4.47 7.48
N TRP A 85 -4.75 -4.18 6.26
CA TRP A 85 -6.16 -3.91 5.99
C TRP A 85 -6.85 -5.19 5.52
N VAL A 86 -8.00 -5.50 6.10
CA VAL A 86 -8.84 -6.64 5.74
C VAL A 86 -10.27 -6.40 6.24
N PRO A 87 -11.31 -6.85 5.52
CA PRO A 87 -12.67 -6.88 6.05
C PRO A 87 -12.77 -7.52 7.43
N GLY A 88 -13.66 -6.99 8.27
CA GLY A 88 -13.74 -7.31 9.71
C GLY A 88 -12.80 -6.49 10.60
N GLY A 89 -11.92 -5.67 10.01
CA GLY A 89 -11.10 -4.70 10.73
C GLY A 89 -11.80 -3.37 11.02
N PRO A 90 -11.21 -2.48 11.84
CA PRO A 90 -11.90 -1.29 12.37
C PRO A 90 -12.22 -0.19 11.35
N THR A 91 -11.60 -0.22 10.16
CA THR A 91 -11.83 0.72 9.04
C THR A 91 -12.33 0.01 7.78
N ALA A 92 -12.70 -1.26 7.92
CA ALA A 92 -13.12 -2.10 6.82
C ALA A 92 -14.61 -2.46 6.99
N PRO A 93 -15.32 -2.86 5.92
CA PRO A 93 -16.65 -3.43 6.07
C PRO A 93 -16.62 -4.63 7.01
N THR A 94 -17.72 -4.90 7.70
CA THR A 94 -17.83 -6.10 8.55
C THR A 94 -17.71 -7.36 7.68
N LEU A 95 -17.38 -8.51 8.28
CA LEU A 95 -17.35 -9.77 7.53
C LEU A 95 -18.75 -10.18 7.04
N TYR A 96 -19.81 -9.79 7.75
CA TYR A 96 -21.19 -9.97 7.28
C TYR A 96 -21.43 -9.17 6.00
N ASP A 97 -21.15 -7.87 6.00
CA ASP A 97 -21.33 -7.01 4.83
C ASP A 97 -20.47 -7.48 3.65
N ALA A 98 -19.21 -7.81 3.91
CA ALA A 98 -18.33 -8.36 2.89
C ALA A 98 -18.87 -9.67 2.31
N SER A 99 -19.52 -10.52 3.12
CA SER A 99 -20.14 -11.77 2.63
C SER A 99 -21.32 -11.54 1.68
N LEU A 100 -21.96 -10.37 1.76
CA LEU A 100 -23.05 -9.99 0.86
C LEU A 100 -22.51 -9.38 -0.42
N PHE A 101 -21.59 -8.41 -0.32
CA PHE A 101 -21.16 -7.60 -1.46
C PHE A 101 -20.03 -8.24 -2.28
N TRP A 102 -19.21 -9.10 -1.66
CA TRP A 102 -18.05 -9.73 -2.29
C TRP A 102 -18.31 -11.19 -2.65
N LYS A 103 -19.54 -11.66 -2.44
CA LYS A 103 -20.02 -12.89 -3.03
C LYS A 103 -20.09 -12.71 -4.54
N SER A 104 -19.43 -13.62 -5.23
CA SER A 104 -19.40 -13.65 -6.68
C SER A 104 -19.11 -15.07 -7.14
N ASP A 105 -19.71 -15.47 -8.25
CA ASP A 105 -19.53 -16.75 -8.91
C ASP A 105 -18.55 -16.65 -10.08
N SER A 106 -18.61 -15.57 -10.89
CA SER A 106 -17.85 -15.50 -12.15
C SER A 106 -16.88 -14.32 -12.24
N LYS A 107 -17.30 -13.11 -11.84
CA LYS A 107 -16.53 -11.87 -12.01
C LYS A 107 -16.00 -11.38 -10.67
N PHE A 108 -14.68 -11.35 -10.50
CA PHE A 108 -14.04 -10.70 -9.36
C PHE A 108 -12.77 -9.98 -9.80
N LYS A 109 -12.93 -8.68 -10.04
CA LYS A 109 -11.86 -7.80 -10.49
C LYS A 109 -11.63 -6.69 -9.48
N ILE A 110 -10.39 -6.27 -9.31
CA ILE A 110 -10.05 -5.17 -8.41
C ILE A 110 -9.15 -4.14 -9.08
N ARG A 111 -9.16 -2.92 -8.56
CA ARG A 111 -8.22 -1.87 -8.94
C ARG A 111 -7.89 -1.03 -7.71
N PHE A 112 -6.65 -0.60 -7.59
CA PHE A 112 -6.20 0.30 -6.53
C PHE A 112 -5.93 1.69 -7.10
N LYS A 113 -6.24 2.73 -6.35
CA LYS A 113 -5.74 4.09 -6.58
C LYS A 113 -4.93 4.54 -5.40
N ILE A 114 -3.65 4.88 -5.62
CA ILE A 114 -2.83 5.45 -4.54
C ILE A 114 -3.28 6.89 -4.30
N LYS A 115 -3.52 7.24 -3.04
CA LYS A 115 -3.84 8.62 -2.64
C LYS A 115 -2.59 9.27 -2.06
N PRO A 116 -2.54 10.62 -1.97
CA PRO A 116 -1.45 11.30 -1.30
C PRO A 116 -1.31 10.85 0.15
N GLN A 117 -0.09 10.90 0.68
CA GLN A 117 0.15 10.59 2.09
C GLN A 117 -0.68 11.50 2.99
N PRO A 118 -1.54 10.93 3.86
CA PRO A 118 -2.24 11.71 4.87
C PRO A 118 -1.22 12.46 5.76
N ILE A 119 -1.46 13.74 6.05
CA ILE A 119 -0.55 14.59 6.84
C ILE A 119 -1.03 14.60 8.31
N PRO A 120 -0.41 13.84 9.22
CA PRO A 120 -0.77 13.91 10.61
C PRO A 120 -0.30 15.23 11.26
N ARG A 121 -1.14 15.85 12.08
CA ARG A 121 -0.69 16.81 13.08
C ARG A 121 -0.02 16.08 14.24
N ALA A 122 0.92 16.73 14.92
CA ALA A 122 1.63 16.13 16.04
C ALA A 122 0.64 15.82 17.19
N GLY A 123 0.70 14.59 17.72
CA GLY A 123 -0.12 14.17 18.88
C GLY A 123 -1.51 13.62 18.57
N GLU A 124 -1.98 13.65 17.32
CA GLU A 124 -3.34 13.20 16.96
C GLU A 124 -3.35 11.78 16.38
N VAL A 125 -4.37 10.97 16.72
CA VAL A 125 -4.65 9.71 16.00
C VAL A 125 -5.36 10.09 14.71
N TYR A 126 -4.73 9.79 13.58
CA TYR A 126 -5.17 10.28 12.28
C TYR A 126 -5.53 9.14 11.32
N CYS A 127 -4.70 8.09 11.25
CA CYS A 127 -5.04 6.84 10.58
C CYS A 127 -5.11 5.70 11.59
N HIS A 128 -5.83 4.64 11.22
CA HIS A 128 -6.05 3.51 12.10
C HIS A 128 -4.75 2.75 12.42
N GLY A 129 -4.54 2.45 13.70
CA GLY A 129 -3.37 1.72 14.18
C GLY A 129 -2.08 2.54 14.28
N ARG A 130 -2.15 3.87 14.18
CA ARG A 130 -0.99 4.76 14.27
C ARG A 130 -0.47 4.86 15.71
N GLU A 131 0.83 4.70 15.88
CA GLU A 131 1.50 5.00 17.16
C GLU A 131 1.63 6.51 17.36
N THR A 132 0.98 7.05 18.39
CA THR A 132 1.10 8.46 18.80
C THR A 132 2.39 8.70 19.58
N GLY A 133 2.91 9.93 19.58
CA GLY A 133 4.13 10.31 20.31
C GLY A 133 5.44 10.09 19.54
N GLN A 134 5.37 9.55 18.33
CA GLN A 134 6.49 9.51 17.38
C GLN A 134 6.24 10.48 16.22
N THR A 135 7.32 11.08 15.71
CA THR A 135 7.25 11.89 14.50
C THR A 135 7.04 10.97 13.29
N ALA A 136 6.13 11.37 12.40
CA ALA A 136 5.93 10.73 11.11
C ALA A 136 7.21 10.77 10.26
N ASP A 137 7.20 10.11 9.10
CA ASP A 137 8.32 10.16 8.17
C ASP A 137 8.66 11.59 7.76
N ARG A 138 9.96 11.86 7.68
CA ARG A 138 10.48 13.18 7.31
C ARG A 138 10.04 13.58 5.90
N TYR A 139 10.00 12.60 5.00
CA TYR A 139 9.54 12.79 3.62
C TYR A 139 8.25 12.02 3.42
N ARG A 140 7.40 12.55 2.53
CA ARG A 140 6.19 11.86 2.12
C ARG A 140 6.51 10.80 1.10
N TYR A 141 5.72 9.73 1.07
CA TYR A 141 5.78 8.81 -0.05
C TYR A 141 5.22 9.49 -1.31
N THR A 142 5.83 9.18 -2.45
CA THR A 142 5.28 9.47 -3.77
C THR A 142 4.88 8.19 -4.49
N LYS A 143 5.31 7.02 -3.99
CA LYS A 143 4.98 5.70 -4.52
C LYS A 143 4.72 4.70 -3.40
N LEU A 144 3.76 3.81 -3.64
CA LEU A 144 3.50 2.66 -2.77
C LEU A 144 3.67 1.33 -3.52
N LYS A 145 4.22 0.35 -2.83
CA LYS A 145 4.29 -1.06 -3.23
C LYS A 145 3.72 -1.91 -2.09
N PHE A 146 2.87 -2.87 -2.38
CA PHE A 146 2.14 -3.61 -1.35
C PHE A 146 1.80 -5.01 -1.82
N ARG A 147 1.43 -5.90 -0.89
CA ARG A 147 0.95 -7.23 -1.21
C ARG A 147 -0.55 -7.32 -1.01
N ILE A 148 -1.22 -7.93 -1.98
CA ILE A 148 -2.60 -8.35 -1.87
C ILE A 148 -2.64 -9.85 -1.61
N SER A 149 -3.64 -10.29 -0.85
CA SER A 149 -3.88 -11.70 -0.54
C SER A 149 -5.36 -12.02 -0.58
N LEU A 150 -5.73 -13.22 -1.05
CA LEU A 150 -7.12 -13.70 -1.04
C LEU A 150 -7.38 -14.57 0.18
N ARG A 151 -8.54 -14.37 0.80
CA ARG A 151 -9.06 -15.18 1.91
C ARG A 151 -10.54 -15.44 1.69
N ASP A 152 -10.99 -16.64 2.02
CA ASP A 152 -12.41 -16.95 1.96
C ASP A 152 -13.10 -16.53 3.26
N ILE A 153 -14.32 -16.01 3.15
CA ILE A 153 -15.20 -15.87 4.30
C ILE A 153 -15.75 -17.26 4.64
N LYS A 154 -15.67 -17.64 5.91
CA LYS A 154 -16.20 -18.88 6.45
C LYS A 154 -17.21 -18.57 7.54
N CYS A 155 -18.15 -19.49 7.74
CA CYS A 155 -19.00 -19.50 8.91
C CYS A 155 -18.48 -20.52 9.94
N ASP A 156 -18.56 -20.19 11.23
CA ASP A 156 -18.17 -21.09 12.33
C ASP A 156 -19.14 -22.27 12.50
N ASP A 157 -20.43 -22.04 12.29
CA ASP A 157 -21.41 -23.12 12.25
C ASP A 157 -21.35 -23.77 10.88
N ASN A 158 -21.14 -25.08 10.85
CA ASN A 158 -21.18 -25.90 9.64
C ASN A 158 -22.59 -25.74 9.01
N PRO A 159 -22.80 -24.78 8.11
CA PRO A 159 -24.13 -24.32 7.79
C PRO A 159 -24.74 -25.33 6.86
N LYS A 160 -25.91 -25.86 7.21
CA LYS A 160 -26.70 -26.66 6.27
C LYS A 160 -27.23 -25.73 5.17
N GLY A 161 -26.38 -25.43 4.19
CA GLY A 161 -26.71 -24.72 2.96
C GLY A 161 -26.09 -23.31 2.82
N PRO A 162 -26.34 -22.66 1.66
CA PRO A 162 -25.61 -21.46 1.23
C PRO A 162 -26.14 -20.12 1.79
N ASP A 163 -27.01 -20.17 2.79
CA ASP A 163 -27.71 -18.99 3.31
C ASP A 163 -26.83 -18.24 4.34
N PRO A 164 -26.40 -16.99 4.06
CA PRO A 164 -25.59 -16.19 4.99
C PRO A 164 -26.34 -15.82 6.27
N ASN A 165 -27.67 -15.84 6.29
CA ASN A 165 -28.46 -15.59 7.51
C ASN A 165 -28.44 -16.76 8.49
N LYS A 166 -27.91 -17.92 8.08
CA LYS A 166 -27.75 -19.10 8.95
C LYS A 166 -26.41 -19.12 9.67
N CYS A 167 -25.55 -18.11 9.47
CA CYS A 167 -24.30 -18.01 10.19
C CYS A 167 -24.50 -17.37 11.57
N GLN A 168 -24.99 -18.16 12.52
CA GLN A 168 -25.42 -17.67 13.83
C GLN A 168 -24.25 -17.43 14.80
N SER A 169 -23.20 -18.26 14.75
CA SER A 169 -22.00 -18.10 15.59
C SER A 169 -21.00 -17.05 15.09
N GLY A 170 -21.15 -16.58 13.84
CA GLY A 170 -20.37 -15.49 13.28
C GLY A 170 -19.49 -15.88 12.10
N PHE A 171 -19.11 -14.85 11.33
CA PHE A 171 -18.22 -14.99 10.20
C PHE A 171 -16.75 -14.88 10.63
N LYS A 172 -15.90 -15.68 10.00
CA LYS A 172 -14.44 -15.63 10.15
C LYS A 172 -13.73 -15.68 8.80
N LEU A 173 -12.45 -15.34 8.79
CA LEU A 173 -11.62 -15.45 7.59
C LEU A 173 -10.85 -16.77 7.58
N GLY A 174 -10.90 -17.48 6.46
CA GLY A 174 -10.07 -18.65 6.16
C GLY A 174 -8.59 -18.31 5.99
N GLU A 175 -7.75 -19.30 5.71
CA GLU A 175 -6.32 -19.07 5.45
C GLU A 175 -6.11 -18.30 4.14
N ILE A 176 -4.94 -17.68 4.01
CA ILE A 176 -4.51 -17.07 2.75
C ILE A 176 -4.16 -18.18 1.77
N TYR A 177 -4.74 -18.16 0.58
CA TYR A 177 -4.50 -19.17 -0.46
C TYR A 177 -3.92 -18.60 -1.76
N TYR A 178 -3.91 -17.27 -1.90
CA TYR A 178 -3.28 -16.58 -3.02
C TYR A 178 -2.71 -15.26 -2.56
N SER A 179 -1.55 -14.88 -3.08
CA SER A 179 -0.96 -13.56 -2.84
C SER A 179 -0.21 -13.06 -4.08
N GLN A 180 -0.20 -11.74 -4.26
CA GLN A 180 0.57 -11.07 -5.30
C GLN A 180 1.07 -9.71 -4.80
N THR A 181 2.28 -9.32 -5.21
CA THR A 181 2.80 -7.97 -4.96
C THR A 181 2.39 -7.02 -6.10
N ILE A 182 1.90 -5.83 -5.74
CA ILE A 182 1.48 -4.77 -6.64
C ILE A 182 2.39 -3.55 -6.46
N GLY A 183 2.77 -2.93 -7.58
CA GLY A 183 3.52 -1.68 -7.61
C GLY A 183 5.03 -1.84 -7.91
N PRO A 184 5.80 -0.74 -7.82
CA PRO A 184 5.42 0.54 -7.23
C PRO A 184 4.42 1.33 -8.08
N LEU A 185 3.41 1.91 -7.43
CA LEU A 185 2.41 2.80 -8.03
C LEU A 185 2.60 4.21 -7.48
N SER A 186 2.62 5.21 -8.36
CA SER A 186 2.73 6.62 -7.96
C SER A 186 1.44 7.12 -7.32
N GLU A 187 1.55 8.14 -6.47
CA GLU A 187 0.39 8.85 -5.95
C GLU A 187 -0.51 9.36 -7.07
N ASN A 188 -1.81 9.35 -6.81
CA ASN A 188 -2.88 9.69 -7.75
C ASN A 188 -2.97 8.80 -9.00
N THR A 189 -2.16 7.75 -9.10
CA THR A 189 -2.25 6.77 -10.20
C THR A 189 -3.02 5.53 -9.76
N CYS A 190 -3.64 4.89 -10.74
CA CYS A 190 -4.34 3.64 -10.54
C CYS A 190 -3.46 2.46 -10.98
N SER A 191 -3.62 1.31 -10.33
CA SER A 191 -3.12 0.05 -10.83
C SER A 191 -3.82 -0.31 -12.14
N ALA A 192 -3.26 -1.26 -12.89
CA ALA A 192 -4.08 -2.05 -13.80
C ALA A 192 -5.28 -2.66 -13.06
N VAL A 193 -6.33 -2.95 -13.82
CA VAL A 193 -7.39 -3.86 -13.35
C VAL A 193 -6.77 -5.23 -13.18
N ILE A 194 -6.90 -5.80 -11.99
CA ILE A 194 -6.40 -7.12 -11.64
C ILE A 194 -7.60 -8.05 -11.66
N ASP A 195 -7.62 -8.98 -12.60
CA ASP A 195 -8.66 -10.01 -12.67
C ASP A 195 -8.28 -11.20 -11.79
N LEU A 196 -9.06 -11.40 -10.74
CA LEU A 196 -8.87 -12.45 -9.75
C LEU A 196 -9.94 -13.54 -9.88
N SER A 197 -10.80 -13.48 -10.89
CA SER A 197 -11.94 -14.38 -11.08
C SER A 197 -11.51 -15.85 -11.03
N ASN A 198 -10.41 -16.18 -11.73
CA ASN A 198 -9.86 -17.54 -11.83
C ASN A 198 -8.92 -17.92 -10.67
N LYS A 199 -8.70 -17.03 -9.71
CA LYS A 199 -7.82 -17.28 -8.56
C LYS A 199 -8.60 -17.65 -7.31
N ARG A 200 -9.92 -17.46 -7.30
CA ARG A 200 -10.76 -17.70 -6.13
C ARG A 200 -11.06 -19.18 -5.93
N ASN A 201 -11.28 -19.55 -4.68
CA ASN A 201 -11.92 -20.80 -4.36
C ASN A 201 -13.43 -20.69 -4.59
N SER A 202 -14.08 -21.83 -4.84
CA SER A 202 -15.54 -21.91 -4.75
C SER A 202 -15.95 -21.82 -3.28
N THR A 203 -16.38 -20.65 -2.83
CA THR A 203 -16.81 -20.38 -1.46
C THR A 203 -18.25 -19.89 -1.42
N THR A 204 -18.99 -20.41 -0.44
CA THR A 204 -20.39 -20.05 -0.19
C THR A 204 -20.59 -18.57 0.16
N TYR A 205 -19.63 -18.00 0.89
CA TYR A 205 -19.76 -16.69 1.55
C TYR A 205 -18.90 -15.61 0.93
N GLY A 206 -18.24 -15.91 -0.19
CA GLY A 206 -17.40 -14.96 -0.90
C GLY A 206 -15.94 -14.95 -0.49
N THR A 207 -15.15 -14.28 -1.33
CA THR A 207 -13.71 -14.11 -1.19
C THR A 207 -13.41 -12.65 -0.93
N VAL A 208 -12.50 -12.37 0.01
CA VAL A 208 -12.04 -11.02 0.33
C VAL A 208 -10.57 -10.80 -0.03
N ILE A 209 -10.21 -9.52 -0.13
CA ILE A 209 -8.85 -9.02 -0.30
C ILE A 209 -8.33 -8.59 1.06
N GLN A 210 -7.14 -9.05 1.38
CA GLN A 210 -6.28 -8.50 2.43
C GLN A 210 -5.16 -7.69 1.76
N VAL A 211 -4.84 -6.53 2.31
CA VAL A 211 -3.69 -5.69 1.89
C VAL A 211 -2.70 -5.61 3.04
N ASP A 212 -1.46 -6.01 2.79
CA ASP A 212 -0.38 -5.99 3.76
C ASP A 212 0.97 -5.64 3.12
N GLU A 213 2.03 -5.66 3.93
CA GLU A 213 3.41 -5.38 3.52
C GLU A 213 3.56 -4.07 2.72
N VAL A 214 2.84 -3.03 3.12
CA VAL A 214 2.88 -1.73 2.44
C VAL A 214 4.25 -1.08 2.64
N LYS A 215 4.90 -0.80 1.51
CA LYS A 215 6.22 -0.19 1.37
C LYS A 215 6.11 1.13 0.62
N SER A 216 6.98 2.06 0.97
CA SER A 216 7.04 3.41 0.42
C SER A 216 8.46 3.81 0.05
N ASP A 217 8.56 4.83 -0.79
CA ASP A 217 9.80 5.54 -1.14
C ASP A 217 10.13 6.71 -0.19
N SER A 218 9.34 6.90 0.87
CA SER A 218 9.51 7.99 1.86
C SER A 218 10.87 7.99 2.57
N ALA A 219 11.60 6.88 2.56
CA ALA A 219 12.92 6.76 3.15
C ALA A 219 14.00 6.75 2.06
N CYS A 220 14.20 7.89 1.41
CA CYS A 220 15.32 8.10 0.50
C CYS A 220 16.64 7.81 1.22
N GLN A 221 17.49 6.98 0.60
CA GLN A 221 18.87 6.80 1.03
C GLN A 221 19.72 7.84 0.31
N ALA A 222 20.58 8.57 1.02
CA ALA A 222 21.61 9.37 0.36
C ALA A 222 22.54 8.40 -0.38
N GLY A 223 22.50 8.40 -1.71
CA GLY A 223 23.38 7.58 -2.54
C GLY A 223 24.79 8.17 -2.63
N TYR A 224 25.80 7.33 -2.87
CA TYR A 224 27.23 7.66 -2.96
C TYR A 224 27.63 8.55 -4.17
N LYS A 225 26.66 9.10 -4.91
CA LYS A 225 26.87 10.03 -6.03
C LYS A 225 25.58 10.81 -6.27
N ASP A 226 25.36 11.89 -5.54
CA ASP A 226 24.41 13.04 -5.72
C ASP A 226 22.96 12.82 -6.25
N ASP A 227 22.54 11.61 -6.57
CA ASP A 227 21.19 11.24 -6.97
C ASP A 227 20.51 10.53 -5.80
N TYR A 228 19.50 11.16 -5.23
CA TYR A 228 18.63 10.56 -4.22
C TYR A 228 17.84 9.40 -4.85
N TYR A 229 18.34 8.17 -4.69
CA TYR A 229 17.60 6.97 -5.05
C TYR A 229 16.61 6.61 -3.92
N CYS A 230 15.31 6.70 -4.22
CA CYS A 230 14.23 6.41 -3.28
C CYS A 230 13.44 5.17 -3.77
N PRO A 231 13.96 3.94 -3.57
CA PRO A 231 13.23 2.74 -3.92
C PRO A 231 12.05 2.56 -2.96
N ALA A 232 10.88 2.21 -3.48
CA ALA A 232 9.70 1.88 -2.67
C ALA A 232 9.81 0.48 -2.01
N GLU A 233 10.88 0.26 -1.26
CA GLU A 233 11.25 -1.04 -0.68
C GLU A 233 11.20 -1.07 0.85
N ARG A 234 11.09 0.10 1.49
CA ARG A 234 11.01 0.19 2.96
C ARG A 234 9.56 0.22 3.40
N HIS A 235 9.23 -0.56 4.43
CA HIS A 235 7.90 -0.53 5.02
C HIS A 235 7.55 0.88 5.51
N VAL A 236 6.29 1.29 5.28
CA VAL A 236 5.76 2.51 5.88
C VAL A 236 5.91 2.40 7.39
N ARG A 237 6.43 3.45 8.05
CA ARG A 237 6.65 3.43 9.49
C ARG A 237 5.32 3.45 10.26
N LYS A 238 5.27 2.82 11.43
CA LYS A 238 4.08 2.79 12.30
C LYS A 238 3.61 4.19 12.76
N ALA A 239 4.52 5.15 12.78
CA ALA A 239 4.24 6.56 13.06
C ALA A 239 3.64 7.33 11.87
N SER A 240 3.66 6.72 10.68
CA SER A 240 3.16 7.27 9.41
C SER A 240 1.91 6.54 8.93
N CYS A 241 1.17 7.19 8.04
CA CYS A 241 -0.03 6.66 7.41
C CYS A 241 0.21 6.38 5.93
N TRP A 242 -0.51 5.40 5.39
CA TRP A 242 -0.69 5.18 3.96
C TRP A 242 -2.17 5.26 3.60
N ASN A 243 -2.46 5.66 2.37
CA ASN A 243 -3.83 5.82 1.90
C ASN A 243 -3.95 5.34 0.45
N MET A 244 -4.95 4.48 0.21
CA MET A 244 -5.34 4.06 -1.13
C MET A 244 -6.84 3.82 -1.19
N THR A 245 -7.42 3.88 -2.39
CA THR A 245 -8.78 3.41 -2.63
C THR A 245 -8.72 2.04 -3.29
N LEU A 246 -9.42 1.06 -2.72
CA LEU A 246 -9.70 -0.24 -3.34
C LEU A 246 -11.04 -0.14 -4.05
N GLN A 247 -11.07 -0.42 -5.35
CA GLN A 247 -12.29 -0.61 -6.12
C GLN A 247 -12.49 -2.10 -6.41
N VAL A 248 -13.72 -2.58 -6.29
CA VAL A 248 -14.09 -3.98 -6.49
C VAL A 248 -15.25 -4.06 -7.48
N SER A 249 -15.08 -4.91 -8.49
CA SER A 249 -16.13 -5.31 -9.43
C SER A 249 -16.47 -6.78 -9.21
N THR A 250 -17.75 -7.05 -8.94
CA THR A 250 -18.33 -8.38 -8.72
C THR A 250 -19.46 -8.65 -9.73
N ASP A 251 -20.02 -9.86 -9.76
CA ASP A 251 -21.11 -10.22 -10.69
C ASP A 251 -22.30 -9.26 -10.67
N TYR A 252 -22.58 -8.64 -9.53
CA TYR A 252 -23.73 -7.76 -9.34
C TYR A 252 -23.42 -6.29 -9.58
N THR A 253 -22.14 -5.94 -9.79
CA THR A 253 -21.72 -4.58 -10.08
C THR A 253 -21.37 -4.40 -11.55
N GLN A 254 -21.25 -3.14 -11.95
CA GLN A 254 -20.61 -2.71 -13.19
C GLN A 254 -19.19 -3.27 -13.34
N ASP A 255 -18.66 -3.27 -14.57
CA ASP A 255 -17.24 -3.54 -14.84
C ASP A 255 -16.45 -2.23 -14.88
N PHE A 256 -15.12 -2.32 -14.85
CA PHE A 256 -14.27 -1.15 -14.97
C PHE A 256 -14.32 -0.55 -16.38
N LYS A 257 -14.33 0.79 -16.45
CA LYS A 257 -14.02 1.57 -17.66
C LYS A 257 -12.62 1.30 -18.16
#